data_AF-A0A435IV77-F1
#
_entry.id   AF-A0A435IV77-F1
#
_cell.length_a   1.000
_cell.length_b   1.000
_cell.length_c   1.000
_cell.angle_alpha   90.00
_cell.angle_beta   90.00
_cell.angle_gamma   90.00
#
_symmetry.space_group_name_H-M   'P 1'
#
loop_
_entity.id
_entity.type
_entity.pdbx_description
1 polymer ?
#
loop_
_entity_poly.entity_id
_entity_poly.type
_entity_poly.pdbx_seq_one_letter_code
_entity_poly.pdbx_strand_id
1 'polypeptide(L)'
;AFNNAGVPGRTAPIHELDQADFDLITEVNLRGIFFGMKYQIPHMLANGGGAIVNTSSLFGVMGYATTAVYCASKWGVIGLTNSAALEVARSNIRINAIAPGSTMTPLLTNMFGGEQSARDTVLPSLPMGRIADPSEIARLVLFLASDEASFITGQAVIIDGGGFVAGADKTVA
;
A
#
# COMPACT_ATOMS: atom_id res chain seq x y z
N ALA A 1 13.90 4.72 -5.05
CA ALA A 1 13.70 4.44 -3.61
C ALA A 1 12.37 3.72 -3.42
N PHE A 2 12.29 2.82 -2.44
CA PHE A 2 11.07 2.06 -2.15
C PHE A 2 10.77 2.13 -0.66
N ASN A 3 9.65 2.75 -0.29
CA ASN A 3 9.21 2.88 1.09
C ASN A 3 8.18 1.79 1.39
N ASN A 4 8.64 0.73 2.04
CA ASN A 4 7.84 -0.44 2.36
C ASN A 4 7.95 -0.79 3.85
N ALA A 5 6.98 -0.33 4.62
CA ALA A 5 6.79 -0.73 6.00
C ALA A 5 5.29 -0.82 6.29
N GLY A 6 4.91 -1.78 7.11
CA GLY A 6 3.52 -2.07 7.41
C GLY A 6 3.38 -2.97 8.63
N VAL A 7 2.62 -2.52 9.61
CA VAL A 7 2.05 -3.39 10.65
C VAL A 7 0.53 -3.41 10.50
N PRO A 8 -0.12 -4.57 10.67
CA PRO A 8 -1.58 -4.67 10.58
C PRO A 8 -2.26 -3.96 11.77
N GLY A 9 -1.57 -3.89 12.91
CA GLY A 9 -2.14 -3.43 14.17
C GLY A 9 -3.19 -4.39 14.71
N ARG A 10 -3.94 -3.94 15.71
CA ARG A 10 -5.04 -4.70 16.30
C ARG A 10 -6.31 -4.57 15.45
N THR A 11 -6.92 -5.70 15.11
CA THR A 11 -8.21 -5.76 14.42
C THR A 11 -9.34 -5.67 15.46
N ALA A 12 -10.06 -4.55 15.50
CA ALA A 12 -11.18 -4.33 16.41
C ALA A 12 -12.11 -3.22 15.89
N PRO A 13 -13.38 -3.15 16.33
CA PRO A 13 -14.22 -1.96 16.13
C PRO A 13 -13.52 -0.70 16.65
N ILE A 14 -13.71 0.43 15.95
CA ILE A 14 -12.96 1.66 16.25
C ILE A 14 -13.12 2.16 17.69
N HIS A 15 -14.27 1.90 18.33
CA HIS A 15 -14.55 2.32 19.70
C HIS A 15 -13.89 1.45 20.78
N GLU A 16 -13.26 0.33 20.39
CA GLU A 16 -12.51 -0.57 21.28
C GLU A 16 -10.99 -0.41 21.16
N LEU A 17 -10.53 0.42 20.22
CA LEU A 17 -9.13 0.75 20.03
C LEU A 17 -8.71 1.81 21.04
N ASP A 18 -7.50 1.66 21.57
CA ASP A 18 -6.89 2.69 22.43
C ASP A 18 -5.92 3.59 21.65
N GLN A 19 -5.31 4.54 22.36
CA GLN A 19 -4.33 5.43 21.75
C GLN A 19 -3.07 4.68 21.30
N ALA A 20 -2.64 3.63 22.01
CA ALA A 20 -1.43 2.89 21.65
C ALA A 20 -1.64 2.09 20.36
N ASP A 21 -2.83 1.53 20.16
CA ASP A 21 -3.24 0.91 18.90
C ASP A 21 -3.14 1.91 17.74
N PHE A 22 -3.61 3.15 17.95
CA PHE A 22 -3.53 4.21 16.96
C PHE A 22 -2.09 4.65 16.65
N ASP A 23 -1.31 4.91 17.70
CA ASP A 23 0.05 5.41 17.60
C ASP A 23 0.94 4.39 16.89
N LEU A 24 0.90 3.10 17.26
CA LEU A 24 1.69 2.06 16.60
C LEU A 24 1.48 2.03 15.08
N ILE A 25 0.21 2.01 14.65
CA ILE A 25 -0.13 1.91 13.22
C ILE A 25 0.34 3.18 12.49
N THR A 26 0.04 4.36 13.04
CA THR A 26 0.38 5.62 12.35
C THR A 26 1.86 5.92 12.35
N GLU A 27 2.59 5.55 13.40
CA GLU A 27 4.05 5.67 13.46
C GLU A 27 4.75 4.84 12.40
N VAL A 28 4.36 3.58 12.25
CA VAL A 28 5.01 2.70 11.27
C VAL A 28 4.50 2.99 9.85
N ASN A 29 3.18 2.97 9.64
CA ASN A 29 2.61 2.92 8.30
C ASN A 29 2.59 4.28 7.60
N LEU A 30 2.46 5.38 8.35
CA LEU A 30 2.30 6.72 7.79
C LEU A 30 3.53 7.58 8.04
N ARG A 31 3.95 7.71 9.30
CA ARG A 31 5.10 8.54 9.69
C ARG A 31 6.41 7.99 9.10
N GLY A 32 6.57 6.67 9.02
CA GLY A 32 7.68 6.02 8.33
C GLY A 32 7.79 6.44 6.85
N ILE A 33 6.67 6.45 6.11
CA ILE A 33 6.63 6.88 4.70
C ILE A 33 6.97 8.38 4.59
N PHE A 34 6.40 9.21 5.45
CA PHE A 34 6.72 10.64 5.51
C PHE A 34 8.22 10.87 5.67
N PHE A 35 8.86 10.23 6.65
CA PHE A 35 10.29 10.39 6.87
C PHE A 35 11.13 9.84 5.71
N GLY A 36 10.73 8.72 5.11
CA GLY A 36 11.35 8.21 3.90
C GLY A 36 11.42 9.28 2.81
N MET A 37 10.27 9.85 2.45
CA MET A 37 10.20 10.90 1.42
C MET A 37 10.94 12.17 1.84
N LYS A 38 10.80 12.61 3.10
CA LYS A 38 11.46 13.82 3.63
C LYS A 38 12.97 13.81 3.38
N TYR A 39 13.63 12.66 3.50
CA TYR A 39 15.08 12.55 3.30
C TYR A 39 15.46 12.12 1.88
N GLN A 40 14.61 11.35 1.19
CA GLN A 40 14.85 10.92 -0.19
C GLN A 40 14.77 12.09 -1.18
N ILE A 41 13.76 12.96 -1.03
CA ILE A 41 13.49 14.04 -1.99
C ILE A 41 14.68 15.02 -2.09
N PRO A 42 15.24 15.57 -0.99
CA PRO A 42 16.39 16.46 -1.07
C PRO A 42 17.60 15.82 -1.76
N HIS A 43 17.86 14.52 -1.50
CA HIS A 43 18.92 13.80 -2.17
C HIS A 43 18.67 13.67 -3.68
N MET A 44 17.44 13.33 -4.10
CA MET A 44 17.11 13.24 -5.52
C MET A 44 17.18 14.60 -6.23
N LEU A 45 16.73 15.68 -5.58
CA LEU A 45 16.84 17.05 -6.09
C LEU A 45 18.31 17.43 -6.35
N ALA A 46 19.21 17.07 -5.44
CA ALA A 46 20.64 17.34 -5.59
C ALA A 46 21.33 16.48 -6.67
N ASN A 47 20.74 15.35 -7.06
CA ASN A 47 21.35 14.37 -7.98
C ASN A 47 20.63 14.25 -9.34
N GLY A 48 19.73 15.19 -9.67
CA GLY A 48 19.13 15.31 -11.01
C GLY A 48 17.87 14.48 -11.25
N GLY A 49 17.28 13.88 -10.21
CA GLY A 49 16.00 13.21 -10.30
C GLY A 49 15.92 11.86 -9.59
N GLY A 50 14.83 11.14 -9.84
CA GLY A 50 14.65 9.78 -9.34
C GLY A 50 13.20 9.32 -9.31
N ALA A 51 12.99 8.12 -8.76
CA ALA A 51 11.66 7.54 -8.56
C ALA A 51 11.50 7.07 -7.11
N ILE A 52 10.36 7.40 -6.50
CA ILE A 52 9.93 6.92 -5.19
C ILE A 52 8.67 6.08 -5.40
N VAL A 53 8.67 4.86 -4.86
CA VAL A 53 7.49 4.00 -4.79
C VAL A 53 7.14 3.78 -3.33
N ASN A 54 5.90 4.06 -2.95
CA ASN A 54 5.38 3.88 -1.60
C ASN A 54 4.43 2.67 -1.54
N THR A 55 4.52 1.84 -0.50
CA THR A 55 3.57 0.75 -0.30
C THR A 55 2.36 1.22 0.51
N SER A 56 1.24 1.46 -0.17
CA SER A 56 -0.07 1.62 0.46
C SER A 56 -0.72 0.24 0.69
N SER A 57 -1.98 0.06 0.30
CA SER A 57 -2.76 -1.18 0.39
C SER A 57 -4.03 -0.99 -0.44
N LEU A 58 -4.70 -2.09 -0.81
CA LEU A 58 -6.10 -2.03 -1.21
C LEU A 58 -6.97 -1.30 -0.17
N PHE A 59 -6.65 -1.46 1.12
CA PHE A 59 -7.32 -0.74 2.22
C PHE A 59 -6.94 0.75 2.27
N GLY A 60 -6.07 1.22 1.38
CA GLY A 60 -5.79 2.63 1.11
C GLY A 60 -6.78 3.28 0.15
N VAL A 61 -7.61 2.49 -0.55
CA VAL A 61 -8.62 2.99 -1.50
C VAL A 61 -10.04 2.50 -1.19
N MET A 62 -10.19 1.63 -0.21
CA MET A 62 -11.49 1.17 0.30
C MET A 62 -11.47 0.99 1.82
N GLY A 63 -12.67 0.92 2.42
CA GLY A 63 -12.83 0.53 3.81
C GLY A 63 -12.87 -0.99 3.98
N TYR A 64 -12.41 -1.45 5.13
CA TYR A 64 -12.59 -2.83 5.58
C TYR A 64 -12.97 -2.77 7.07
N ALA A 65 -14.03 -3.49 7.45
CA ALA A 65 -14.53 -3.44 8.82
C ALA A 65 -13.44 -3.88 9.80
N THR A 66 -13.44 -3.32 11.01
CA THR A 66 -12.48 -3.62 12.10
C THR A 66 -11.01 -3.23 11.85
N THR A 67 -10.70 -2.53 10.75
CA THR A 67 -9.33 -2.09 10.42
C THR A 67 -9.23 -0.57 10.19
N ALA A 68 -10.07 0.22 10.86
CA ALA A 68 -10.26 1.65 10.56
C ALA A 68 -8.96 2.47 10.59
N VAL A 69 -8.11 2.28 11.60
CA VAL A 69 -6.83 3.01 11.72
C VAL A 69 -5.84 2.56 10.65
N TYR A 70 -5.78 1.26 10.35
CA TYR A 70 -4.95 0.75 9.26
C TYR A 70 -5.38 1.36 7.92
N CYS A 71 -6.68 1.35 7.61
CA CYS A 71 -7.24 2.03 6.44
C CYS A 71 -6.82 3.50 6.42
N ALA A 72 -7.09 4.26 7.48
CA ALA A 72 -6.73 5.68 7.56
C ALA A 72 -5.23 5.92 7.30
N SER A 73 -4.35 5.08 7.86
CA SER A 73 -2.91 5.18 7.61
C SER A 73 -2.55 4.98 6.15
N LYS A 74 -3.17 4.01 5.46
CA LYS A 74 -2.89 3.68 4.06
C LYS A 74 -3.53 4.66 3.07
N TRP A 75 -4.68 5.23 3.41
CA TRP A 75 -5.23 6.41 2.72
C TRP A 75 -4.27 7.60 2.84
N GLY A 76 -3.73 7.84 4.04
CA GLY A 76 -2.72 8.88 4.29
C GLY A 76 -1.46 8.72 3.44
N VAL A 77 -0.99 7.48 3.22
CA VAL A 77 0.14 7.20 2.30
C VAL A 77 -0.14 7.68 0.88
N ILE A 78 -1.36 7.48 0.38
CA ILE A 78 -1.76 7.96 -0.95
C ILE A 78 -1.84 9.49 -0.94
N GLY A 79 -2.45 10.10 0.08
CA GLY A 79 -2.48 11.56 0.22
C GLY A 79 -1.09 12.21 0.22
N LEU A 80 -0.14 11.64 0.97
CA LEU A 80 1.26 12.08 0.97
C LEU A 80 1.93 11.90 -0.39
N THR A 81 1.70 10.75 -1.04
CA THR A 81 2.24 10.43 -2.37
C THR A 81 1.78 11.46 -3.40
N ASN A 82 0.47 11.70 -3.49
CA ASN A 82 -0.13 12.58 -4.47
C ASN A 82 0.33 14.03 -4.27
N SER A 83 0.36 14.49 -3.02
CA SER A 83 0.78 15.86 -2.70
C SER A 83 2.26 16.08 -3.00
N ALA A 84 3.13 15.19 -2.50
CA ALA A 84 4.57 15.30 -2.74
C ALA A 84 4.92 15.16 -4.22
N ALA A 85 4.21 14.33 -4.98
CA ALA A 85 4.41 14.20 -6.42
C ALA A 85 4.21 15.54 -7.16
N LEU A 86 3.20 16.33 -6.77
CA LEU A 86 2.94 17.65 -7.36
C LEU A 86 4.06 18.65 -7.05
N GLU A 87 4.61 18.60 -5.84
CA GLU A 87 5.70 19.48 -5.40
C GLU A 87 6.97 19.28 -6.23
N VAL A 88 7.25 18.06 -6.68
CA VAL A 88 8.50 17.69 -7.35
C VAL A 88 8.37 17.34 -8.84
N ALA A 89 7.16 17.43 -9.41
CA ALA A 89 6.86 16.97 -10.78
C ALA A 89 7.75 17.58 -11.87
N ARG A 90 8.23 18.81 -11.68
CA ARG A 90 9.13 19.50 -12.63
C ARG A 90 10.62 19.23 -12.39
N SER A 91 10.95 18.46 -11.36
CA SER A 91 12.31 18.24 -10.88
C SER A 91 12.86 16.87 -11.30
N ASN A 92 12.30 16.25 -12.34
CA ASN A 92 12.64 14.90 -12.80
C ASN A 92 12.49 13.84 -11.68
N ILE A 93 11.55 14.06 -10.76
CA ILE A 93 11.23 13.12 -9.68
C ILE A 93 9.80 12.62 -9.88
N ARG A 94 9.63 11.30 -9.84
CA ARG A 94 8.31 10.64 -9.86
C ARG A 94 8.05 10.00 -8.52
N ILE A 95 6.83 10.17 -8.01
CA ILE A 95 6.41 9.57 -6.75
C ILE A 95 5.09 8.87 -6.99
N ASN A 96 5.04 7.56 -6.78
CA ASN A 96 3.82 6.76 -6.91
C ASN A 96 3.62 5.88 -5.67
N ALA A 97 2.40 5.44 -5.46
CA ALA A 97 2.05 4.42 -4.51
C ALA A 97 1.58 3.16 -5.24
N ILE A 98 1.81 2.00 -4.64
CA ILE A 98 1.12 0.77 -4.99
C ILE A 98 0.07 0.45 -3.94
N ALA A 99 -1.05 -0.12 -4.37
CA ALA A 99 -2.13 -0.59 -3.51
C ALA A 99 -2.34 -2.09 -3.74
N PRO A 100 -1.50 -2.95 -3.10
CA PRO A 100 -1.64 -4.39 -3.23
C PRO A 100 -2.93 -4.91 -2.59
N GLY A 101 -3.57 -5.85 -3.26
CA GLY A 101 -4.55 -6.76 -2.65
C GLY A 101 -3.86 -7.88 -1.86
N SER A 102 -4.61 -8.94 -1.59
CA SER A 102 -4.13 -10.09 -0.82
C SER A 102 -2.84 -10.68 -1.42
N THR A 103 -1.74 -10.54 -0.68
CA THR A 103 -0.39 -11.00 -1.06
C THR A 103 0.16 -11.88 0.05
N MET A 104 0.71 -13.04 -0.29
CA MET A 104 1.19 -14.02 0.69
C MET A 104 2.44 -13.52 1.42
N THR A 105 2.24 -12.85 2.56
CA THR A 105 3.29 -12.21 3.37
C THR A 105 3.02 -12.41 4.86
N PRO A 106 4.02 -12.24 5.74
CA PRO A 106 3.80 -12.26 7.18
C PRO A 106 2.74 -11.26 7.67
N LEU A 107 2.56 -10.12 6.97
CA LEU A 107 1.50 -9.16 7.31
C LEU A 107 0.12 -9.78 7.13
N LEU A 108 -0.11 -10.46 6.00
CA LEU A 108 -1.38 -11.14 5.72
C LEU A 108 -1.64 -12.25 6.75
N THR A 109 -0.63 -13.07 7.04
CA THR A 109 -0.80 -14.17 8.00
C THR A 109 -1.04 -13.65 9.41
N ASN A 110 -0.34 -12.59 9.84
CA ASN A 110 -0.55 -11.98 11.15
C ASN A 110 -1.93 -11.31 11.28
N MET A 111 -2.44 -10.72 10.20
CA MET A 111 -3.75 -10.08 10.18
C MET A 111 -4.90 -11.06 10.43
N PHE A 112 -4.76 -12.30 9.95
CA PHE A 112 -5.79 -13.35 10.06
C PHE A 112 -5.39 -14.50 11.00
N GLY A 113 -4.35 -14.34 11.81
CA GLY A 113 -3.98 -15.34 12.83
C GLY A 113 -3.37 -16.64 12.30
N GLY A 114 -2.85 -16.65 11.07
CA GLY A 114 -2.13 -17.78 10.47
C GLY A 114 -2.31 -17.88 8.95
N GLU A 115 -1.47 -18.68 8.29
CA GLU A 115 -1.54 -18.84 6.83
C GLU A 115 -2.86 -19.48 6.37
N GLN A 116 -3.31 -20.55 7.02
CA GLN A 116 -4.53 -21.23 6.64
C GLN A 116 -5.75 -20.31 6.80
N SER A 117 -5.88 -19.64 7.94
CA SER A 117 -6.99 -18.71 8.18
C SER A 117 -6.96 -17.51 7.23
N ALA A 118 -5.78 -17.00 6.88
CA ALA A 118 -5.64 -15.99 5.83
C ALA A 118 -6.17 -16.49 4.49
N ARG A 119 -5.77 -17.70 4.07
CA ARG A 119 -6.24 -18.32 2.82
C ARG A 119 -7.75 -18.46 2.80
N ASP A 120 -8.32 -19.06 3.84
CA ASP A 120 -9.76 -19.31 3.95
C ASP A 120 -10.57 -18.00 3.94
N THR A 121 -10.02 -16.94 4.53
CA THR A 121 -10.68 -15.64 4.60
C THR A 121 -10.66 -14.90 3.26
N VAL A 122 -9.51 -14.85 2.58
CA VAL A 122 -9.37 -13.98 1.41
C VAL A 122 -9.67 -14.67 0.09
N LEU A 123 -9.34 -15.95 -0.06
CA LEU A 123 -9.40 -16.66 -1.35
C LEU A 123 -10.80 -16.64 -2.00
N PRO A 124 -11.91 -16.82 -1.26
CA PRO A 124 -13.25 -16.77 -1.84
C PRO A 124 -13.62 -15.43 -2.48
N SER A 125 -12.94 -14.34 -2.08
CA SER A 125 -13.21 -12.99 -2.58
C SER A 125 -12.32 -12.56 -3.76
N LEU A 126 -11.34 -13.38 -4.15
CA LEU A 126 -10.35 -13.04 -5.18
C LEU A 126 -10.79 -13.52 -6.57
N PRO A 127 -11.06 -12.63 -7.54
CA PRO A 127 -11.53 -13.05 -8.87
C PRO A 127 -10.53 -13.94 -9.63
N MET A 128 -9.23 -13.74 -9.45
CA MET A 128 -8.20 -14.62 -10.04
C MET A 128 -8.09 -16.00 -9.36
N GLY A 129 -8.87 -16.28 -8.32
CA GLY A 129 -8.89 -17.56 -7.61
C GLY A 129 -7.57 -17.92 -6.92
N ARG A 130 -6.69 -16.94 -6.67
CA ARG A 130 -5.39 -17.13 -6.03
C ARG A 130 -4.92 -15.88 -5.30
N ILE A 131 -4.13 -16.08 -4.26
CA ILE A 131 -3.39 -15.03 -3.56
C ILE A 131 -2.16 -14.66 -4.39
N ALA A 132 -1.80 -13.38 -4.43
CA ALA A 132 -0.61 -12.91 -5.14
C ALA A 132 0.68 -13.39 -4.47
N ASP A 133 1.67 -13.74 -5.28
CA ASP A 133 3.04 -13.95 -4.82
C ASP A 133 3.74 -12.59 -4.64
N PRO A 134 4.55 -12.38 -3.58
CA PRO A 134 5.27 -11.12 -3.38
C PRO A 134 6.11 -10.66 -4.57
N SER A 135 6.61 -11.59 -5.40
CA SER A 135 7.36 -11.25 -6.61
C SER A 135 6.52 -10.52 -7.66
N GLU A 136 5.19 -10.73 -7.68
CA GLU A 136 4.27 -9.98 -8.55
C GLU A 136 4.21 -8.50 -8.14
N ILE A 137 4.17 -8.25 -6.84
CA ILE A 137 4.20 -6.88 -6.28
C ILE A 137 5.56 -6.23 -6.57
N ALA A 138 6.66 -6.98 -6.37
CA ALA A 138 8.01 -6.50 -6.64
C ALA A 138 8.21 -6.12 -8.12
N ARG A 139 7.63 -6.88 -9.07
CA ARG A 139 7.68 -6.54 -10.49
C ARG A 139 7.02 -5.18 -10.79
N LEU A 140 5.88 -4.88 -10.17
CA LEU A 140 5.24 -3.57 -10.32
C LEU A 140 6.10 -2.45 -9.71
N VAL A 141 6.71 -2.68 -8.55
CA VAL A 141 7.64 -1.71 -7.94
C VAL A 141 8.81 -1.41 -8.86
N LEU A 142 9.43 -2.45 -9.45
CA LEU A 142 10.54 -2.30 -10.39
C LEU A 142 10.12 -1.52 -11.64
N PHE A 143 8.95 -1.81 -12.21
CA PHE A 143 8.40 -1.06 -13.34
C PHE A 143 8.20 0.42 -12.99
N LEU A 144 7.55 0.73 -11.86
CA LEU A 144 7.32 2.12 -11.45
C LEU A 144 8.62 2.86 -11.13
N ALA A 145 9.66 2.15 -10.71
CA ALA A 145 10.98 2.69 -10.45
C ALA A 145 11.84 2.88 -11.73
N SER A 146 11.51 2.22 -12.84
CA SER A 146 12.26 2.29 -14.09
C SER A 146 11.84 3.48 -14.97
N ASP A 147 12.61 3.73 -16.03
CA ASP A 147 12.31 4.78 -17.02
C ASP A 147 11.10 4.45 -17.90
N GLU A 148 10.65 3.18 -17.91
CA GLU A 148 9.43 2.77 -18.61
C GLU A 148 8.17 3.45 -18.03
N ALA A 149 8.22 3.83 -16.75
CA ALA A 149 7.18 4.59 -16.07
C ALA A 149 7.42 6.12 -16.12
N SER A 150 8.19 6.64 -17.09
CA SER A 150 8.62 8.04 -17.18
C SER A 150 7.49 9.07 -17.18
N PHE A 151 6.26 8.69 -17.56
CA PHE A 151 5.08 9.58 -17.55
C PHE A 151 4.07 9.25 -16.43
N ILE A 152 4.44 8.39 -15.47
CA ILE A 152 3.60 7.98 -14.36
C ILE A 152 4.11 8.62 -13.07
N THR A 153 3.34 9.56 -12.51
CA THR A 153 3.58 10.16 -11.19
C THR A 153 2.25 10.51 -10.51
N GLY A 154 2.23 10.52 -9.18
CA GLY A 154 1.06 10.80 -8.36
C GLY A 154 -0.04 9.72 -8.40
N GLN A 155 0.26 8.53 -8.92
CA GLN A 155 -0.70 7.43 -8.99
C GLN A 155 -0.70 6.57 -7.73
N ALA A 156 -1.87 6.01 -7.42
CA ALA A 156 -2.00 4.83 -6.56
C ALA A 156 -2.38 3.64 -7.46
N VAL A 157 -1.40 2.82 -7.83
CA VAL A 157 -1.60 1.70 -8.76
C VAL A 157 -2.08 0.48 -8.00
N ILE A 158 -3.30 0.04 -8.30
CA ILE A 158 -3.93 -1.12 -7.67
C ILE A 158 -3.44 -2.40 -8.34
N ILE A 159 -3.03 -3.38 -7.52
CA ILE A 159 -2.59 -4.72 -7.96
C ILE A 159 -3.20 -5.77 -7.04
N ASP A 160 -4.41 -6.19 -7.36
CA ASP A 160 -5.28 -6.96 -6.44
C ASP A 160 -5.99 -8.15 -7.09
N GLY A 161 -5.66 -8.48 -8.35
CA GLY A 161 -6.32 -9.55 -9.09
C GLY A 161 -7.78 -9.26 -9.44
N GLY A 162 -8.19 -7.99 -9.50
CA GLY A 162 -9.50 -7.54 -9.96
C GLY A 162 -10.53 -7.32 -8.85
N GLY A 163 -10.20 -7.60 -7.59
CA GLY A 163 -11.16 -7.60 -6.49
C GLY A 163 -11.83 -6.25 -6.21
N PHE A 164 -11.16 -5.13 -6.46
CA PHE A 164 -11.67 -3.79 -6.14
C PHE A 164 -12.42 -3.14 -7.30
N VAL A 165 -11.75 -2.88 -8.43
CA VAL A 165 -12.37 -2.12 -9.53
C VAL A 165 -13.41 -2.95 -10.29
N ALA A 166 -13.13 -4.22 -10.56
CA ALA A 166 -14.10 -5.10 -11.20
C ALA A 166 -15.14 -5.65 -10.20
N GLY A 167 -14.79 -5.69 -8.91
CA GLY A 167 -15.62 -6.21 -7.84
C GLY A 167 -15.53 -7.73 -7.67
N ALA A 168 -16.38 -8.27 -6.82
CA ALA A 168 -16.45 -9.71 -6.57
C ALA A 168 -17.13 -10.44 -7.74
N ASP A 169 -16.55 -11.57 -8.16
CA ASP A 169 -17.18 -12.47 -9.11
C ASP A 169 -18.36 -13.18 -8.44
N LYS A 170 -19.58 -12.87 -8.89
CA LYS A 170 -20.82 -13.44 -8.34
C LYS A 170 -21.15 -14.82 -8.92
N THR A 171 -20.36 -15.33 -9.87
CA THR A 171 -20.58 -16.63 -10.52
C THR A 171 -19.86 -17.79 -9.83
N VAL A 172 -18.98 -17.50 -8.86
CA VAL A 172 -18.10 -18.47 -8.20
C VAL A 172 -18.46 -18.66 -6.70
N ALA A 173 -19.64 -18.20 -6.28
CA ALA A 173 -20.14 -18.31 -4.90
C ALA A 173 -20.78 -19.66 -4.59
#